data_AF-A0A2W2B7V6-F1
#
_entry.id   AF-A0A2W2B7V6-F1
#
_cell.length_a   1.000
_cell.length_b   1.000
_cell.length_c   1.000
_cell.angle_alpha   90.00
_cell.angle_beta   90.00
_cell.angle_gamma   90.00
#
_symmetry.space_group_name_H-M   'P 1'
#
loop_
_entity.id
_entity.type
_entity.pdbx_description
1 polymer ?
#
loop_
_entity_poly.entity_id
_entity_poly.type
_entity_poly.pdbx_seq_one_letter_code
_entity_poly.pdbx_strand_id
1 'polypeptide(L)'
;MSGPRIGLRRQARGLWTEVPRAELVAEAQASGERMAAALSLRPGEDVLAAESPDWPGTAVVLAACLAAGAVANVPESPATAAAAARQLAPQVLVAAPSTWDAAVHSARAEIDLARGVGGWALRQATTATRSGPLGRLAGALARNRVRRRFGWQVARAAGSLGGPPEPATVEWLALFGLAVVTLDEEAER
;
A
#
# COMPACT_ATOMS: atom_id res chain seq x y z
N MET A 1 -23.02 -36.35 -7.06
CA MET A 1 -22.96 -34.99 -6.51
C MET A 1 -21.58 -34.81 -5.89
N SER A 2 -20.75 -33.93 -6.42
CA SER A 2 -19.45 -33.63 -5.80
C SER A 2 -19.70 -32.72 -4.59
N GLY A 3 -19.16 -33.06 -3.42
CA GLY A 3 -19.27 -32.23 -2.22
C GLY A 3 -18.60 -30.86 -2.39
N PRO A 4 -18.80 -29.92 -1.43
CA PRO A 4 -18.18 -28.61 -1.48
C PRO A 4 -16.66 -28.74 -1.54
N ARG A 5 -16.03 -28.03 -2.48
CA ARG A 5 -14.56 -28.03 -2.62
C ARG A 5 -13.97 -27.17 -1.50
N ILE A 6 -13.32 -27.82 -0.53
CA ILE A 6 -12.65 -27.13 0.57
C ILE A 6 -11.48 -26.31 0.02
N GLY A 7 -11.39 -25.05 0.43
CA GLY A 7 -10.34 -24.13 -0.01
C GLY A 7 -9.27 -23.89 1.05
N LEU A 8 -9.65 -23.84 2.33
CA LEU A 8 -8.78 -23.52 3.46
C LEU A 8 -9.24 -24.30 4.70
N ARG A 9 -8.32 -24.56 5.64
CA ARG A 9 -8.66 -24.85 7.04
C ARG A 9 -8.17 -23.70 7.91
N ARG A 10 -9.05 -23.11 8.72
CA ARG A 10 -8.66 -22.07 9.69
C ARG A 10 -8.82 -22.57 11.10
N GLN A 11 -7.97 -22.08 12.00
CA GLN A 11 -8.14 -22.35 13.42
C GLN A 11 -8.96 -21.22 14.05
N ALA A 12 -10.06 -21.56 14.71
CA ALA A 12 -10.88 -20.63 15.46
C ALA A 12 -11.18 -21.21 16.85
N ARG A 13 -10.82 -20.49 17.91
CA ARG A 13 -10.99 -20.93 19.31
C ARG A 13 -10.38 -22.32 19.59
N GLY A 14 -9.22 -22.59 18.99
CA GLY A 14 -8.51 -23.87 19.13
C GLY A 14 -9.02 -25.00 18.24
N LEU A 15 -10.14 -24.82 17.51
CA LEU A 15 -10.72 -25.82 16.62
C LEU A 15 -10.38 -25.52 15.15
N TRP A 16 -10.03 -26.57 14.40
CA TRP A 16 -9.82 -26.47 12.95
C TRP A 16 -11.16 -26.57 12.23
N THR A 17 -11.55 -25.52 11.52
CA THR A 17 -12.75 -25.49 10.68
C THR A 17 -12.37 -25.46 9.21
N GLU A 18 -13.10 -26.22 8.40
CA GLU A 18 -12.95 -26.21 6.95
C GLU A 18 -13.78 -25.06 6.38
N VAL A 19 -13.17 -24.28 5.47
CA VAL A 19 -13.84 -23.18 4.78
C VAL A 19 -14.02 -23.58 3.31
N PRO A 20 -15.27 -23.65 2.81
CA PRO A 20 -15.54 -23.89 1.40
C PRO A 20 -14.89 -22.83 0.50
N ARG A 21 -14.37 -23.23 -0.66
CA ARG A 21 -13.76 -22.29 -1.62
C ARG A 21 -14.72 -21.18 -2.06
N ALA A 22 -16.01 -21.48 -2.18
CA ALA A 22 -17.01 -20.49 -2.57
C ALA A 22 -17.15 -19.37 -1.53
N GLU A 23 -17.03 -19.71 -0.24
CA GLU A 23 -17.09 -18.74 0.86
C GLU A 23 -15.85 -17.83 0.85
N LEU A 24 -14.66 -18.41 0.65
CA LEU A 24 -13.41 -17.62 0.53
C LEU A 24 -13.46 -16.63 -0.64
N VAL A 25 -14.00 -17.05 -1.79
CA VAL A 25 -14.15 -16.16 -2.96
C VAL A 25 -15.14 -15.03 -2.66
N ALA A 26 -16.27 -15.35 -2.02
CA ALA A 26 -17.27 -14.35 -1.65
C ALA A 26 -16.72 -13.33 -0.62
N GLU A 27 -15.97 -13.80 0.38
CA GLU A 27 -15.31 -12.93 1.38
C GLU A 27 -14.27 -12.02 0.70
N ALA A 28 -13.43 -12.56 -0.19
CA ALA A 28 -12.46 -11.76 -0.94
C ALA A 28 -13.14 -10.74 -1.86
N GLN A 29 -14.25 -11.10 -2.52
CA GLN A 29 -15.04 -10.18 -3.35
C GLN A 29 -15.63 -9.03 -2.53
N ALA A 30 -16.29 -9.34 -1.42
CA ALA A 30 -16.87 -8.33 -0.54
C ALA A 30 -15.81 -7.39 0.05
N SER A 31 -14.67 -7.93 0.50
CA SER A 31 -13.53 -7.12 0.95
C SER A 31 -12.94 -6.29 -0.19
N GLY A 32 -12.86 -6.86 -1.39
CA GLY A 32 -12.38 -6.17 -2.58
C GLY A 32 -13.25 -4.97 -2.97
N GLU A 33 -14.58 -5.13 -2.96
CA GLU A 33 -15.54 -4.04 -3.21
C GLU A 33 -15.41 -2.92 -2.17
N ARG A 34 -15.30 -3.28 -0.88
CA ARG A 34 -15.05 -2.31 0.21
C ARG A 34 -13.74 -1.55 -0.01
N MET A 35 -12.66 -2.25 -0.35
CA MET A 35 -11.39 -1.61 -0.67
C MET A 35 -11.49 -0.70 -1.89
N ALA A 36 -12.14 -1.16 -2.96
CA ALA A 36 -12.33 -0.37 -4.18
C ALA A 36 -13.04 0.95 -3.89
N ALA A 37 -14.10 0.91 -3.07
CA ALA A 37 -14.80 2.11 -2.61
C ALA A 37 -13.92 3.00 -1.74
N ALA A 38 -13.25 2.43 -0.72
CA ALA A 38 -12.43 3.17 0.23
C ALA A 38 -11.23 3.88 -0.42
N LEU A 39 -10.60 3.26 -1.42
CA LEU A 39 -9.51 3.86 -2.20
C LEU A 39 -10.03 4.66 -3.41
N SER A 40 -11.35 4.67 -3.63
CA SER A 40 -12.02 5.27 -4.79
C SER A 40 -11.38 4.83 -6.11
N LEU A 41 -11.11 3.53 -6.27
CA LEU A 41 -10.45 2.97 -7.45
C LEU A 41 -11.20 3.32 -8.73
N ARG A 42 -10.45 3.56 -9.81
CA ARG A 42 -11.01 3.92 -11.11
C ARG A 42 -10.65 2.87 -12.16
N PRO A 43 -11.50 2.70 -13.19
CA PRO A 43 -11.17 1.85 -14.32
C PRO A 43 -9.83 2.25 -14.97
N GLY A 44 -9.00 1.26 -15.27
CA GLY A 44 -7.69 1.42 -15.92
C GLY A 44 -6.55 1.93 -15.03
N GLU A 45 -6.77 2.15 -13.73
CA GLU A 45 -5.67 2.49 -12.82
C GLU A 45 -4.79 1.28 -12.52
N ASP A 46 -3.48 1.50 -12.45
CA ASP A 46 -2.51 0.55 -11.92
C ASP A 46 -2.52 0.58 -10.39
N VAL A 47 -2.87 -0.56 -9.82
CA VAL A 47 -2.78 -0.84 -8.39
C VAL A 47 -1.62 -1.79 -8.16
N LEU A 48 -0.66 -1.42 -7.31
CA LEU A 48 0.41 -2.32 -6.90
C LEU A 48 0.11 -2.87 -5.51
N ALA A 49 -0.10 -4.19 -5.42
CA ALA A 49 -0.04 -4.91 -4.15
C ALA A 49 1.45 -5.12 -3.82
N ALA A 50 2.02 -4.32 -2.92
CA ALA A 50 3.45 -4.34 -2.62
C ALA A 50 3.87 -5.53 -1.71
N GLU A 51 3.29 -6.69 -1.97
CA GLU A 51 3.48 -7.94 -1.23
C GLU A 51 3.70 -9.10 -2.21
N SER A 52 4.01 -10.29 -1.70
CA SER A 52 4.12 -11.49 -2.53
C SER A 52 2.75 -12.04 -2.97
N PRO A 53 2.69 -12.86 -4.03
CA PRO A 53 1.44 -13.42 -4.53
C PRO A 53 0.71 -14.34 -3.55
N ASP A 54 1.43 -14.92 -2.59
CA ASP A 54 0.91 -15.80 -1.55
C ASP A 54 0.40 -15.05 -0.30
N TRP A 55 0.60 -13.74 -0.22
CA TRP A 55 0.02 -12.93 0.86
C TRP A 55 -1.51 -12.92 0.76
N PRO A 56 -2.24 -13.23 1.85
CA PRO A 56 -3.71 -13.31 1.83
C PRO A 56 -4.40 -12.04 1.29
N GLY A 57 -3.85 -10.86 1.59
CA GLY A 57 -4.38 -9.58 1.10
C GLY A 57 -4.34 -9.43 -0.42
N THR A 58 -3.50 -10.19 -1.12
CA THR A 58 -3.42 -10.16 -2.60
C THR A 58 -4.74 -10.58 -3.25
N ALA A 59 -5.47 -11.54 -2.67
CA ALA A 59 -6.78 -11.95 -3.19
C ALA A 59 -7.80 -10.81 -3.10
N VAL A 60 -7.76 -10.02 -2.01
CA VAL A 60 -8.59 -8.83 -1.82
C VAL A 60 -8.21 -7.74 -2.83
N VAL A 61 -6.92 -7.53 -3.08
CA VAL A 61 -6.46 -6.57 -4.09
C VAL A 61 -6.92 -6.93 -5.50
N LEU A 62 -6.78 -8.21 -5.87
CA LEU A 62 -7.26 -8.71 -7.16
C LEU A 62 -8.78 -8.53 -7.29
N ALA A 63 -9.55 -8.86 -6.26
CA ALA A 63 -10.98 -8.68 -6.24
C ALA A 63 -11.40 -7.20 -6.40
N ALA A 64 -10.73 -6.28 -5.69
CA ALA A 64 -10.99 -4.85 -5.83
C ALA A 64 -10.69 -4.32 -7.23
N CYS A 65 -9.59 -4.77 -7.84
CA CYS A 65 -9.23 -4.37 -9.19
C CYS A 65 -10.25 -4.89 -10.21
N LEU A 66 -10.68 -6.15 -10.07
CA LEU A 66 -11.73 -6.71 -10.91
C LEU A 66 -13.06 -5.95 -10.77
N ALA A 67 -13.47 -5.61 -9.54
CA ALA A 67 -14.69 -4.86 -9.28
C ALA A 67 -14.64 -3.43 -9.86
N ALA A 68 -13.47 -2.78 -9.81
CA ALA A 68 -13.29 -1.41 -10.31
C ALA A 68 -12.88 -1.31 -11.78
N GLY A 69 -12.56 -2.42 -12.44
CA GLY A 69 -11.95 -2.43 -13.77
C GLY A 69 -10.52 -1.87 -13.80
N ALA A 70 -9.78 -1.99 -12.69
CA ALA A 70 -8.40 -1.56 -12.54
C ALA A 70 -7.41 -2.70 -12.86
N VAL A 71 -6.12 -2.38 -12.99
CA VAL A 71 -5.04 -3.32 -13.28
C VAL A 71 -4.29 -3.65 -11.99
N ALA A 72 -4.35 -4.90 -11.57
CA ALA A 72 -3.60 -5.38 -10.41
C ALA A 72 -2.18 -5.79 -10.84
N ASN A 73 -1.19 -5.19 -10.20
CA ASN A 73 0.21 -5.55 -10.34
C ASN A 73 0.66 -6.18 -9.02
N VAL A 74 1.18 -7.40 -9.10
CA VAL A 74 1.65 -8.17 -7.94
C VAL A 74 3.11 -8.52 -8.20
N PRO A 75 4.06 -7.97 -7.44
CA PRO A 75 5.47 -8.30 -7.56
C PRO A 75 5.72 -9.73 -7.07
N GLU A 76 6.85 -10.31 -7.46
CA GLU A 76 7.22 -11.67 -7.03
C GLU A 76 7.46 -11.74 -5.51
N SER A 77 7.94 -10.64 -4.92
CA SER A 77 8.20 -10.52 -3.49
C SER A 77 8.17 -9.05 -3.03
N PRO A 78 8.01 -8.79 -1.71
CA PRO A 78 8.11 -7.44 -1.15
C PRO A 78 9.43 -6.73 -1.49
N ALA A 79 10.54 -7.47 -1.57
CA ALA A 79 11.85 -6.92 -1.93
C ALA A 79 11.89 -6.33 -3.37
N THR A 80 11.08 -6.88 -4.27
CA THR A 80 10.96 -6.40 -5.66
C THR A 80 9.91 -5.30 -5.84
N ALA A 81 9.06 -5.06 -4.85
CA ALA A 81 7.95 -4.11 -4.93
C ALA A 81 8.43 -2.68 -5.24
N ALA A 82 9.54 -2.22 -4.65
CA ALA A 82 10.09 -0.89 -4.92
C ALA A 82 10.66 -0.74 -6.35
N ALA A 83 11.13 -1.83 -6.96
CA ALA A 83 11.54 -1.82 -8.36
C ALA A 83 10.30 -1.78 -9.27
N ALA A 84 9.29 -2.61 -8.98
CA ALA A 84 8.01 -2.62 -9.69
C ALA A 84 7.32 -1.25 -9.63
N ALA A 85 7.23 -0.63 -8.44
CA ALA A 85 6.65 0.69 -8.26
C ALA A 85 7.32 1.75 -9.13
N ARG A 86 8.66 1.70 -9.28
CA ARG A 86 9.40 2.65 -10.12
C ARG A 86 9.15 2.44 -11.61
N GLN A 87 9.02 1.19 -12.04
CA GLN A 87 8.78 0.85 -13.45
C GLN A 87 7.34 1.17 -13.86
N LEU A 88 6.37 0.80 -13.03
CA LEU A 88 4.94 0.91 -13.32
C LEU A 88 4.39 2.30 -13.00
N ALA A 89 4.95 2.98 -11.99
CA ALA A 89 4.40 4.22 -11.45
C ALA A 89 2.90 4.08 -11.10
N PRO A 90 2.53 3.18 -10.17
CA PRO A 90 1.13 2.90 -9.87
C PRO A 90 0.41 4.13 -9.29
N GLN A 91 -0.88 4.27 -9.59
CA GLN A 91 -1.71 5.32 -8.99
C GLN A 91 -2.18 4.93 -7.60
N VAL A 92 -2.23 3.63 -7.29
CA VAL A 92 -2.63 3.12 -5.96
C VAL A 92 -1.63 2.09 -5.46
N LEU A 93 -1.25 2.21 -4.19
CA LEU A 93 -0.33 1.29 -3.51
C LEU A 93 -1.08 0.60 -2.38
N VAL A 94 -0.98 -0.72 -2.26
CA VAL A 94 -1.56 -1.46 -1.13
C VAL A 94 -0.49 -2.38 -0.55
N ALA A 95 -0.32 -2.39 0.76
CA ALA A 95 0.67 -3.23 1.43
C ALA A 95 0.19 -3.65 2.83
N ALA A 96 0.91 -4.56 3.48
CA ALA A 96 0.74 -4.80 4.91
C ALA A 96 1.35 -3.64 5.74
N PRO A 97 0.94 -3.47 7.01
CA PRO A 97 1.52 -2.49 7.93
C PRO A 97 3.05 -2.53 8.00
N SER A 98 3.61 -3.72 8.20
CA SER A 98 5.05 -3.93 8.33
C SER A 98 5.83 -3.52 7.08
N THR A 99 5.24 -3.67 5.90
CA THR A 99 5.86 -3.26 4.63
C THR A 99 5.88 -1.74 4.50
N TRP A 100 4.83 -1.05 4.94
CA TRP A 100 4.84 0.41 5.04
C TRP A 100 5.92 0.90 6.01
N ASP A 101 6.01 0.29 7.19
CA ASP A 101 6.99 0.66 8.22
C ASP A 101 8.42 0.44 7.71
N ALA A 102 8.69 -0.70 7.07
CA ALA A 102 9.99 -1.01 6.47
C ALA A 102 10.35 -0.05 5.33
N ALA A 103 9.38 0.33 4.50
CA ALA A 103 9.59 1.29 3.42
C ALA A 103 9.95 2.68 3.96
N VAL A 104 9.23 3.16 4.99
CA VAL A 104 9.52 4.44 5.63
C VAL A 104 10.87 4.40 6.37
N HIS A 105 11.17 3.33 7.08
CA HIS A 105 12.47 3.16 7.75
C HIS A 105 13.62 3.23 6.74
N SER A 106 13.50 2.50 5.62
CA SER A 106 14.48 2.51 4.54
C SER A 106 14.63 3.90 3.92
N ALA A 107 13.51 4.60 3.72
CA ALA A 107 13.52 5.95 3.18
C ALA A 107 14.21 6.95 4.13
N ARG A 108 13.97 6.85 5.43
CA ARG A 108 14.66 7.67 6.45
C ARG A 108 16.16 7.41 6.45
N ALA A 109 16.56 6.14 6.44
CA ALA A 109 17.98 5.77 6.39
C ALA A 109 18.68 6.31 5.13
N GLU A 110 18.03 6.24 3.95
CA GLU A 110 18.58 6.84 2.73
C GLU A 110 18.71 8.37 2.84
N ILE A 111 17.75 9.05 3.49
CA ILE A 111 17.78 10.50 3.72
C ILE A 111 18.93 10.90 4.64
N ASP A 112 19.14 10.15 5.72
CA ASP A 112 20.21 10.42 6.68
C ASP A 112 21.60 10.21 6.07
N LEU A 113 21.72 9.19 5.21
CA LEU A 113 22.94 8.92 4.45
C LEU A 113 23.16 9.89 3.28
N ALA A 114 22.11 10.57 2.81
CA ALA A 114 22.24 11.56 1.75
C ALA A 114 23.11 12.75 2.20
N ARG A 115 24.22 12.95 1.49
CA ARG A 115 25.16 14.06 1.71
C ARG A 115 24.94 15.20 0.71
N GLY A 116 25.46 16.37 1.03
CA GLY A 116 25.39 17.57 0.18
C GLY A 116 23.98 18.13 0.02
N VAL A 117 23.74 18.78 -1.12
CA VAL A 117 22.49 19.52 -1.42
C VAL A 117 21.27 18.60 -1.42
N GLY A 118 21.43 17.34 -1.82
CA GLY A 118 20.34 16.35 -1.82
C GLY A 118 19.84 16.01 -0.42
N GLY A 119 20.75 15.72 0.51
CA GLY A 119 20.41 15.47 1.92
C GLY A 119 19.91 16.72 2.63
N TRP A 120 20.48 17.89 2.33
CA TRP A 120 19.97 19.17 2.82
C TRP A 120 18.52 19.41 2.37
N ALA A 121 18.22 19.26 1.08
CA ALA A 121 16.88 19.47 0.53
C ALA A 121 15.85 18.46 1.09
N LEU A 122 16.29 17.24 1.39
CA LEU A 122 15.48 16.19 1.99
C LEU A 122 15.15 16.43 3.46
N ARG A 123 16.13 16.86 4.25
CA ARG A 123 15.92 17.35 5.62
C ARG A 123 15.08 18.62 5.65
N GLN A 124 15.21 19.48 4.65
CA GLN A 124 14.31 20.61 4.46
C GLN A 124 12.90 20.14 4.11
N ALA A 125 12.68 19.14 3.24
CA ALA A 125 11.33 18.67 2.93
C ALA A 125 10.55 18.18 4.16
N THR A 126 11.24 17.60 5.15
CA THR A 126 10.65 17.16 6.41
C THR A 126 10.54 18.26 7.47
N THR A 127 11.14 19.44 7.26
CA THR A 127 11.15 20.57 8.23
C THR A 127 10.56 21.88 7.70
N ALA A 128 10.47 22.06 6.37
CA ALA A 128 10.23 23.32 5.66
C ALA A 128 8.75 23.60 5.37
N THR A 129 7.83 23.03 6.14
CA THR A 129 6.43 23.48 6.17
C THR A 129 6.28 24.90 6.75
N ARG A 130 7.37 25.63 7.08
CA ARG A 130 7.30 26.85 7.91
C ARG A 130 7.83 28.20 7.33
N SER A 131 8.34 28.34 6.10
CA SER A 131 8.78 29.68 5.64
C SER A 131 8.70 29.96 4.12
N GLY A 132 7.71 30.79 3.74
CA GLY A 132 7.68 31.53 2.48
C GLY A 132 7.40 30.74 1.18
N PRO A 133 7.17 31.44 0.05
CA PRO A 133 6.85 30.80 -1.23
C PRO A 133 8.00 29.95 -1.80
N LEU A 134 9.26 30.38 -1.63
CA LEU A 134 10.43 29.61 -2.07
C LEU A 134 10.64 28.32 -1.25
N GLY A 135 10.38 28.35 0.05
CA GLY A 135 10.43 27.16 0.90
C GLY A 135 9.38 26.12 0.51
N ARG A 136 8.16 26.56 0.16
CA ARG A 136 7.12 25.66 -0.38
C ARG A 136 7.52 24.99 -1.69
N LEU A 137 8.15 25.73 -2.60
CA LEU A 137 8.63 25.18 -3.86
C LEU A 137 9.76 24.17 -3.65
N ALA A 138 10.76 24.52 -2.83
CA ALA A 138 11.86 23.62 -2.47
C ALA A 138 11.34 22.33 -1.80
N GLY A 139 10.40 22.45 -0.87
CA GLY A 139 9.73 21.31 -0.24
C GLY A 139 8.94 20.47 -1.25
N ALA A 140 8.23 21.07 -2.20
CA ALA A 140 7.54 20.34 -3.26
C ALA A 140 8.49 19.55 -4.17
N LEU A 141 9.61 20.16 -4.59
CA LEU A 141 10.62 19.51 -5.43
C LEU A 141 11.29 18.34 -4.70
N ALA A 142 11.66 18.54 -3.44
CA ALA A 142 12.28 17.50 -2.63
C ALA A 142 11.31 16.34 -2.36
N ARG A 143 10.03 16.62 -2.07
CA ARG A 143 8.99 15.58 -1.98
C ARG A 143 8.83 14.80 -3.28
N ASN A 144 8.77 15.49 -4.42
CA ASN A 144 8.66 14.83 -5.73
C ASN A 144 9.89 13.94 -6.01
N ARG A 145 11.09 14.37 -5.59
CA ARG A 145 12.31 13.57 -5.72
C ARG A 145 12.23 12.28 -4.91
N VAL A 146 11.75 12.35 -3.67
CA VAL A 146 11.50 11.16 -2.83
C VAL A 146 10.48 10.26 -3.48
N ARG A 147 9.33 10.81 -3.86
CA ARG A 147 8.27 10.03 -4.52
C ARG A 147 8.78 9.29 -5.75
N ARG A 148 9.54 9.96 -6.64
CA ARG A 148 10.16 9.31 -7.81
C ARG A 148 11.15 8.21 -7.44
N ARG A 149 11.92 8.39 -6.37
CA ARG A 149 12.89 7.40 -5.89
C ARG A 149 12.21 6.10 -5.42
N PHE A 150 11.01 6.20 -4.86
CA PHE A 150 10.23 5.06 -4.37
C PHE A 150 9.12 4.60 -5.34
N GLY A 151 8.95 5.26 -6.49
CA GLY A 151 7.92 4.91 -7.47
C GLY A 151 6.52 5.45 -7.18
N TRP A 152 6.41 6.44 -6.29
CA TRP A 152 5.14 7.00 -5.82
C TRP A 152 4.77 8.31 -6.53
N GLN A 153 5.44 8.67 -7.62
CA GLN A 153 5.32 9.99 -8.27
C GLN A 153 3.89 10.33 -8.69
N VAL A 154 3.09 9.34 -9.07
CA VAL A 154 1.68 9.51 -9.46
C VAL A 154 0.70 8.83 -8.50
N ALA A 155 1.21 8.20 -7.44
CA ALA A 155 0.38 7.56 -6.44
C ALA A 155 -0.53 8.59 -5.76
N ARG A 156 -1.83 8.37 -5.81
CA ARG A 156 -2.87 9.23 -5.22
C ARG A 156 -3.48 8.65 -3.96
N ALA A 157 -3.41 7.33 -3.80
CA ALA A 157 -3.98 6.62 -2.66
C ALA A 157 -3.02 5.52 -2.21
N ALA A 158 -3.01 5.28 -0.90
CA ALA A 158 -2.32 4.17 -0.28
C ALA A 158 -3.30 3.40 0.60
N GLY A 159 -3.24 2.07 0.58
CA GLY A 159 -4.03 1.18 1.42
C GLY A 159 -3.15 0.34 2.34
N SER A 160 -3.62 0.08 3.55
CA SER A 160 -3.03 -0.89 4.47
C SER A 160 -4.04 -1.99 4.76
N LEU A 161 -3.74 -3.23 4.37
CA LEU A 161 -4.58 -4.41 4.66
C LEU A 161 -4.02 -5.15 5.87
N GLY A 162 -4.90 -5.58 6.78
CA GLY A 162 -4.51 -6.32 7.99
C GLY A 162 -4.17 -5.43 9.20
N GLY A 163 -4.51 -4.13 9.13
CA GLY A 163 -4.38 -3.20 10.24
C GLY A 163 -3.74 -1.87 9.86
N PRO A 164 -3.64 -0.92 10.82
CA PRO A 164 -2.95 0.35 10.59
C PRO A 164 -1.43 0.19 10.68
N PRO A 165 -0.64 0.90 9.86
CA PRO A 165 0.80 1.08 10.09
C PRO A 165 1.09 1.84 11.40
N GLU A 166 2.36 1.90 11.81
CA GLU A 166 2.73 2.71 12.96
C GLU A 166 2.34 4.19 12.76
N PRO A 167 1.90 4.92 13.81
CA PRO A 167 1.51 6.32 13.68
C PRO A 167 2.59 7.20 13.04
N ALA A 168 3.86 6.96 13.38
CA ALA A 168 5.00 7.68 12.82
C ALA A 168 5.21 7.41 11.31
N THR A 169 4.81 6.23 10.84
CA THR A 169 4.82 5.86 9.41
C THR A 169 3.72 6.61 8.67
N VAL A 170 2.50 6.65 9.23
CA VAL A 170 1.36 7.39 8.66
C VAL A 170 1.67 8.88 8.54
N GLU A 171 2.19 9.50 9.62
CA GLU A 171 2.60 10.91 9.61
C GLU A 171 3.66 11.19 8.55
N TRP A 172 4.63 10.30 8.40
CA TRP A 172 5.70 10.47 7.44
C TRP A 172 5.23 10.33 6.00
N LEU A 173 4.36 9.36 5.70
CA LEU A 173 3.75 9.19 4.37
C LEU A 173 2.86 10.39 4.00
N ALA A 174 2.15 10.97 4.98
CA ALA A 174 1.35 12.17 4.79
C ALA A 174 2.20 13.37 4.34
N LEU A 175 3.46 13.49 4.78
CA LEU A 175 4.38 14.53 4.29
C LEU A 175 4.55 14.46 2.76
N PHE A 176 4.50 13.26 2.17
CA PHE A 176 4.61 13.04 0.73
C PHE A 176 3.26 13.06 -0.01
N GLY A 177 2.17 13.38 0.70
CA GLY A 177 0.82 13.42 0.14
C GLY A 177 0.23 12.04 -0.11
N LEU A 178 0.65 11.03 0.65
CA LEU A 178 0.06 9.70 0.66
C LEU A 178 -0.73 9.53 1.96
N ALA A 179 -2.05 9.65 1.85
CA ALA A 179 -2.94 9.26 2.95
C ALA A 179 -3.14 7.74 2.88
N VAL A 180 -2.74 7.03 3.93
CA VAL A 180 -2.94 5.58 4.04
C VAL A 180 -4.34 5.32 4.60
N VAL A 181 -5.16 4.65 3.81
CA VAL A 181 -6.46 4.15 4.23
C VAL A 181 -6.26 2.78 4.84
N THR A 182 -6.60 2.63 6.12
CA THR A 182 -6.61 1.33 6.78
C THR A 182 -7.85 0.56 6.39
N LEU A 183 -7.66 -0.67 5.94
CA LEU A 183 -8.70 -1.59 5.53
C LEU A 183 -8.68 -2.73 6.54
N ASP A 184 -9.56 -2.62 7.52
CA ASP A 184 -9.67 -3.61 8.58
C ASP A 184 -10.55 -4.77 8.09
N GLU A 185 -10.03 -6.00 8.18
CA GLU A 185 -10.83 -7.20 7.92
C GLU A 185 -11.68 -7.58 9.14
N GLU A 186 -11.35 -7.07 10.34
CA GLU A 186 -11.93 -7.53 11.61
C GLU A 186 -13.03 -6.63 12.19
N ALA A 187 -13.30 -5.45 11.64
CA ALA A 187 -14.24 -4.49 12.22
C ALA A 187 -15.73 -4.93 12.25
N GLU A 188 -16.07 -6.15 11.79
CA GLU A 188 -17.44 -6.68 11.75
C GLU A 188 -17.60 -8.15 12.22
N ARG A 189 -16.70 -8.68 13.06
CA ARG A 189 -16.93 -9.97 13.75
C ARG A 189 -17.22 -9.83 15.25
#